data_AF-A0A536UXH1-F1
#
_entry.id   AF-A0A536UXH1-F1
#
_cell.length_a   1.000
_cell.length_b   1.000
_cell.length_c   1.000
_cell.angle_alpha   90.00
_cell.angle_beta   90.00
_cell.angle_gamma   90.00
#
_symmetry.space_group_name_H-M   'P 1'
#
loop_
_entity.id
_entity.type
_entity.pdbx_description
1 polymer ?
#
loop_
_entity_poly.entity_id
_entity_poly.type
_entity_poly.pdbx_seq_one_letter_code
_entity_poly.pdbx_strand_id
1 'polypeptide(L)'
;MNSLRNERPQVTVQTPFTGIWPALLTPLTESLDVDIPKFAAHCRALLDAGCTGVTPFGTTGEGPSFSVAERKAAIDGLIAHGVPAERILVSTSCAALPEVVELTRHALAVGAHGCLMLPPFFLKGVSDQGVIDAYRFVFDQVADTRLRVYLYHIPQVSGVALSHHVIHTLKELYPQTIVGIKDSGC
;
A
#
# COMPACT_ATOMS: atom_id res chain seq x y z
N MET A 1 4.20 -48.43 -13.20
CA MET A 1 3.71 -47.25 -13.94
C MET A 1 2.80 -46.47 -13.02
N ASN A 2 3.27 -45.37 -12.44
CA ASN A 2 2.41 -44.26 -12.00
C ASN A 2 3.28 -43.01 -11.85
N SER A 3 3.16 -42.13 -12.84
CA SER A 3 3.87 -40.86 -12.95
C SER A 3 3.16 -39.84 -12.05
N LEU A 4 3.74 -39.53 -10.89
CA LEU A 4 3.36 -38.35 -10.11
C LEU A 4 3.74 -37.11 -10.92
N ARG A 5 2.72 -36.42 -11.44
CA ARG A 5 2.88 -35.11 -12.09
C ARG A 5 3.24 -34.10 -11.01
N ASN A 6 4.44 -33.55 -11.11
CA ASN A 6 4.84 -32.33 -10.39
C ASN A 6 3.96 -31.18 -10.90
N GLU A 7 2.94 -30.81 -10.13
CA GLU A 7 2.23 -29.55 -10.35
C GLU A 7 3.14 -28.41 -9.88
N ARG A 8 3.68 -27.66 -10.84
CA ARG A 8 4.37 -26.41 -10.55
C ARG A 8 3.35 -25.40 -9.99
N PRO A 9 3.67 -24.67 -8.91
CA PRO A 9 2.78 -23.62 -8.41
C PRO A 9 2.50 -22.62 -9.54
N GLN A 10 1.22 -22.29 -9.74
CA GLN A 10 0.79 -21.28 -10.69
C GLN A 10 1.46 -19.95 -10.33
N VAL A 11 2.31 -19.46 -11.22
CA VAL A 11 2.84 -18.09 -11.15
C VAL A 11 1.66 -17.18 -11.49
N THR A 12 1.13 -16.48 -10.49
CA THR A 12 0.15 -15.41 -10.70
C THR A 12 0.79 -14.38 -11.64
N VAL A 13 0.18 -14.21 -12.82
CA VAL A 13 0.61 -13.19 -13.79
C VAL A 13 0.47 -11.84 -13.10
N GLN A 14 1.60 -11.23 -12.75
CA GLN A 14 1.60 -9.92 -12.12
C GLN A 14 1.11 -8.89 -13.14
N THR A 15 0.06 -8.15 -12.81
CA THR A 15 -0.31 -6.96 -13.58
C THR A 15 0.84 -5.96 -13.48
N PRO A 16 1.46 -5.54 -14.60
CA PRO A 16 2.51 -4.53 -14.57
C PRO A 16 1.99 -3.25 -13.93
N PHE A 17 2.76 -2.61 -13.05
CA PHE A 17 2.39 -1.30 -12.49
C PHE A 17 2.51 -0.22 -13.57
N THR A 18 1.47 -0.12 -14.38
CA THR A 18 1.37 0.73 -15.57
C THR A 18 -0.02 1.36 -15.63
N GLY A 19 -0.18 2.41 -16.41
CA GLY A 19 -1.44 3.16 -16.53
C GLY A 19 -1.74 4.00 -15.29
N ILE A 20 -3.02 4.25 -15.03
CA ILE A 20 -3.47 5.30 -14.11
C ILE A 20 -3.94 4.68 -12.78
N TRP A 21 -3.33 5.13 -11.68
CA TRP A 21 -3.64 4.72 -10.30
C TRP A 21 -3.97 5.95 -9.45
N PRO A 22 -5.19 6.50 -9.53
CA PRO A 22 -5.55 7.73 -8.84
C PRO A 22 -5.50 7.56 -7.32
N ALA A 23 -4.97 8.58 -6.64
CA ALA A 23 -5.12 8.72 -5.19
C ALA A 23 -6.54 9.16 -4.88
N LEU A 24 -7.23 8.42 -4.02
CA LEU A 24 -8.66 8.63 -3.78
C LEU A 24 -8.90 9.51 -2.55
N LEU A 25 -9.93 10.36 -2.63
CA LEU A 25 -10.59 10.90 -1.44
C LEU A 25 -11.35 9.77 -0.73
N THR A 26 -11.51 9.86 0.58
CA THR A 26 -12.28 8.89 1.39
C THR A 26 -13.67 9.48 1.69
N PRO A 27 -14.74 9.03 1.02
CA PRO A 27 -16.09 9.55 1.27
C PRO A 27 -16.56 9.20 2.68
N LEU A 28 -17.16 10.18 3.36
CA LEU A 28 -17.70 10.03 4.71
C LEU A 28 -19.22 10.24 4.73
N THR A 29 -19.86 9.60 5.69
CA THR A 29 -21.26 9.85 6.06
C THR A 29 -21.37 11.14 6.90
N GLU A 30 -22.59 11.58 7.20
CA GLU A 30 -22.83 12.71 8.11
C GLU A 30 -22.29 12.46 9.53
N SER A 31 -22.16 11.19 9.93
CA SER A 31 -21.58 10.78 11.22
C SER A 31 -20.05 10.64 11.19
N LEU A 32 -19.40 11.02 10.08
CA LEU A 32 -17.96 10.91 9.85
C LEU A 32 -17.41 9.49 9.73
N ASP A 33 -18.28 8.47 9.70
CA ASP A 33 -17.90 7.11 9.33
C ASP A 33 -17.57 7.02 7.84
N VAL A 34 -16.67 6.11 7.44
CA VAL A 34 -16.39 5.83 6.03
C VAL A 34 -17.66 5.33 5.32
N ASP A 35 -18.09 6.06 4.30
CA ASP A 35 -19.23 5.69 3.46
C ASP A 35 -18.78 4.63 2.44
N ILE A 36 -18.73 3.37 2.89
CA ILE A 36 -18.26 2.23 2.11
C ILE A 36 -19.01 2.07 0.77
N PRO A 37 -20.35 2.11 0.71
CA PRO A 37 -21.07 2.00 -0.56
C PRO A 37 -20.69 3.08 -1.57
N LYS A 38 -20.60 4.35 -1.12
CA LYS A 38 -20.20 5.46 -1.97
C LYS A 38 -18.73 5.36 -2.39
N PHE A 39 -17.87 4.92 -1.48
CA PHE A 39 -16.45 4.71 -1.76
C PHE A 39 -16.25 3.63 -2.83
N ALA A 40 -16.94 2.48 -2.69
CA ALA A 40 -16.89 1.40 -3.67
C ALA A 40 -17.45 1.83 -5.02
N ALA A 41 -18.56 2.59 -5.05
CA ALA A 41 -19.12 3.13 -6.28
C ALA A 41 -18.12 4.07 -6.99
N HIS A 42 -17.43 4.93 -6.25
CA HIS A 42 -16.39 5.81 -6.80
C HIS A 42 -15.21 5.00 -7.37
N CYS A 43 -14.73 3.99 -6.64
CA CYS A 43 -13.68 3.09 -7.13
C CYS A 43 -14.08 2.42 -8.44
N ARG A 44 -15.26 1.78 -8.50
CA ARG A 44 -15.72 1.10 -9.71
C ARG A 44 -15.88 2.06 -10.89
N ALA A 45 -16.43 3.25 -10.67
CA ALA A 45 -16.55 4.26 -11.72
C ALA A 45 -15.19 4.64 -12.33
N LEU A 46 -14.13 4.76 -11.52
CA LEU A 46 -12.77 5.02 -12.03
C LEU A 46 -12.18 3.85 -12.80
N LEU A 47 -12.43 2.61 -12.33
CA LEU A 47 -12.00 1.40 -13.01
C LEU A 47 -12.72 1.23 -14.36
N ASP A 48 -14.02 1.50 -14.41
CA ASP A 48 -14.86 1.48 -15.62
C ASP A 48 -14.43 2.57 -16.61
N ALA A 49 -13.93 3.71 -16.11
CA ALA A 49 -13.34 4.79 -16.92
C ALA A 49 -11.93 4.47 -17.42
N GLY A 50 -11.38 3.28 -17.13
CA GLY A 50 -10.10 2.82 -17.65
C GLY A 50 -8.89 3.02 -16.74
N CYS A 51 -9.07 3.43 -15.48
CA CYS A 51 -7.96 3.43 -14.52
C CYS A 51 -7.47 2.00 -14.29
N THR A 52 -6.15 1.80 -14.17
CA THR A 52 -5.52 0.48 -13.96
C THR A 52 -5.77 -0.06 -12.54
N GLY A 53 -5.97 0.81 -11.58
CA GLY A 53 -6.33 0.47 -10.22
C GLY A 53 -6.69 1.72 -9.44
N VAL A 54 -6.75 1.63 -8.12
CA VAL A 54 -7.07 2.75 -7.22
C VAL A 54 -6.13 2.77 -6.02
N THR A 55 -5.89 3.96 -5.48
CA THR A 55 -4.95 4.17 -4.37
C THR A 55 -5.63 4.84 -3.16
N PRO A 56 -6.32 4.07 -2.29
CA PRO A 56 -6.97 4.61 -1.09
C PRO A 56 -5.97 4.90 0.05
N PHE A 57 -6.38 5.76 0.98
CA PHE A 57 -5.68 6.07 2.24
C PHE A 57 -4.25 6.62 2.10
N GLY A 58 -3.88 7.14 0.92
CA GLY A 58 -2.72 8.02 0.78
C GLY A 58 -2.97 9.38 1.45
N THR A 59 -2.12 10.37 1.17
CA THR A 59 -2.33 11.74 1.68
C THR A 59 -3.68 12.32 1.22
N THR A 60 -4.04 12.14 -0.05
CA THR A 60 -5.34 12.59 -0.61
C THR A 60 -6.53 11.94 0.10
N GLY A 61 -6.39 10.68 0.50
CA GLY A 61 -7.44 9.95 1.21
C GLY A 61 -7.39 10.13 2.72
N GLU A 62 -6.56 11.05 3.21
CA GLU A 62 -6.39 11.35 4.63
C GLU A 62 -6.13 10.10 5.48
N GLY A 63 -5.34 9.15 4.96
CA GLY A 63 -5.11 7.85 5.61
C GLY A 63 -4.74 7.92 7.10
N PRO A 64 -3.86 8.84 7.54
CA PRO A 64 -3.53 9.01 8.96
C PRO A 64 -4.68 9.49 9.85
N SER A 65 -5.79 9.98 9.28
CA SER A 65 -6.98 10.40 10.03
C SER A 65 -7.90 9.23 10.40
N PHE A 66 -7.67 8.04 9.84
CA PHE A 66 -8.46 6.84 10.10
C PHE A 66 -7.67 5.83 10.91
N SER A 67 -8.33 5.18 11.86
CA SER A 67 -7.77 4.07 12.61
C SER A 67 -7.44 2.88 11.71
N VAL A 68 -6.59 1.99 12.22
CA VAL A 68 -6.28 0.70 11.57
C VAL A 68 -7.57 -0.10 11.32
N ALA A 69 -8.49 -0.11 12.29
CA ALA A 69 -9.75 -0.84 12.18
C ALA A 69 -10.64 -0.28 11.05
N GLU A 70 -10.81 1.05 10.98
CA GLU A 70 -11.60 1.69 9.93
C GLU A 70 -11.01 1.45 8.54
N ARG A 71 -9.69 1.53 8.40
CA ARG A 71 -9.01 1.28 7.12
C ARG A 71 -9.19 -0.16 6.67
N LYS A 72 -9.03 -1.13 7.56
CA LYS A 72 -9.26 -2.56 7.26
C LYS A 72 -10.71 -2.80 6.84
N ALA A 73 -11.67 -2.33 7.64
CA ALA A 73 -13.09 -2.46 7.36
C ALA A 73 -13.50 -1.81 6.03
N ALA A 74 -12.93 -0.64 5.71
CA ALA A 74 -13.16 0.03 4.45
C ALA A 74 -12.63 -0.80 3.26
N ILE A 75 -11.40 -1.32 3.33
CA ILE A 75 -10.85 -2.16 2.26
C ILE A 75 -11.65 -3.45 2.08
N ASP A 76 -12.00 -4.14 3.18
CA ASP A 76 -12.86 -5.32 3.14
C ASP A 76 -14.22 -4.99 2.51
N GLY A 77 -14.78 -3.83 2.88
CA GLY A 77 -16.01 -3.29 2.33
C GLY A 77 -15.92 -2.98 0.84
N LEU A 78 -14.85 -2.35 0.36
CA LEU A 78 -14.62 -2.10 -1.07
C LEU A 78 -14.65 -3.41 -1.87
N ILE A 79 -13.95 -4.43 -1.38
CA ILE A 79 -13.86 -5.75 -2.01
C ILE A 79 -15.24 -6.43 -2.01
N ALA A 80 -15.94 -6.43 -0.88
CA ALA A 80 -17.29 -6.98 -0.78
C ALA A 80 -18.29 -6.29 -1.72
N HIS A 81 -18.06 -5.00 -2.04
CA HIS A 81 -18.84 -4.23 -3.00
C HIS A 81 -18.28 -4.28 -4.43
N GLY A 82 -17.44 -5.27 -4.76
CA GLY A 82 -17.02 -5.56 -6.13
C GLY A 82 -15.86 -4.72 -6.67
N VAL A 83 -15.07 -4.08 -5.80
CA VAL A 83 -13.77 -3.53 -6.21
C VAL A 83 -12.75 -4.68 -6.21
N PRO A 84 -12.11 -5.02 -7.33
CA PRO A 84 -11.15 -6.13 -7.36
C PRO A 84 -9.94 -5.84 -6.48
N ALA A 85 -9.59 -6.76 -5.58
CA ALA A 85 -8.52 -6.56 -4.59
C ALA A 85 -7.16 -6.32 -5.26
N GLU A 86 -6.87 -7.07 -6.31
CA GLU A 86 -5.66 -6.98 -7.13
C GLU A 86 -5.54 -5.65 -7.90
N ARG A 87 -6.54 -4.77 -7.81
CA ARG A 87 -6.53 -3.41 -8.37
C ARG A 87 -6.48 -2.32 -7.29
N ILE A 88 -6.22 -2.69 -6.03
CA ILE A 88 -6.09 -1.76 -4.90
C ILE A 88 -4.62 -1.65 -4.48
N LEU A 89 -4.02 -0.47 -4.68
CA LEU A 89 -2.75 -0.08 -4.07
C LEU A 89 -3.04 0.68 -2.78
N VAL A 90 -3.14 -0.02 -1.65
CA VAL A 90 -3.52 0.62 -0.38
C VAL A 90 -2.32 1.25 0.31
N SER A 91 -2.45 2.48 0.81
CA SER A 91 -1.45 3.00 1.73
C SER A 91 -1.51 2.25 3.04
N THR A 92 -0.37 1.79 3.57
CA THR A 92 -0.28 1.10 4.87
C THR A 92 0.47 1.91 5.92
N SER A 93 0.72 3.19 5.62
CA SER A 93 1.53 4.07 6.46
C SER A 93 0.76 4.49 7.73
N CYS A 94 1.47 4.47 8.87
CA CYS A 94 1.05 4.95 10.19
C CYS A 94 2.27 5.54 10.90
N ALA A 95 2.05 6.36 11.94
CA ALA A 95 3.14 6.85 12.80
C ALA A 95 3.74 5.70 13.64
N ALA A 96 2.93 4.75 14.08
CA ALA A 96 3.36 3.57 14.81
C ALA A 96 3.72 2.42 13.85
N LEU A 97 4.96 1.95 13.88
CA LEU A 97 5.42 0.85 13.02
C LEU A 97 4.66 -0.49 13.22
N PRO A 98 4.24 -0.89 14.43
CA PRO A 98 3.41 -2.09 14.59
C PRO A 98 2.09 -2.04 13.81
N GLU A 99 1.48 -0.86 13.70
CA GLU A 99 0.26 -0.66 12.91
C GLU A 99 0.53 -0.74 11.41
N VAL A 100 1.70 -0.27 10.96
CA VAL A 100 2.15 -0.46 9.56
C VAL A 100 2.26 -1.95 9.25
N VAL A 101 2.82 -2.75 10.16
CA VAL A 101 2.90 -4.21 10.01
C VAL A 101 1.50 -4.83 9.94
N GLU A 102 0.58 -4.41 10.81
CA GLU A 102 -0.80 -4.93 10.81
C GLU A 102 -1.52 -4.63 9.49
N LEU A 103 -1.50 -3.37 9.03
CA LEU A 103 -2.13 -2.97 7.77
C LEU A 103 -1.49 -3.65 6.56
N THR A 104 -0.16 -3.85 6.59
CA THR A 104 0.57 -4.53 5.52
C THR A 104 0.20 -6.02 5.46
N ARG A 105 0.05 -6.69 6.60
CA ARG A 105 -0.44 -8.08 6.66
C ARG A 105 -1.89 -8.18 6.19
N HIS A 106 -2.74 -7.23 6.55
CA HIS A 106 -4.12 -7.18 6.06
C HIS A 106 -4.17 -7.01 4.53
N ALA A 107 -3.40 -6.07 3.97
CA ALA A 107 -3.31 -5.87 2.53
C ALA A 107 -2.89 -7.15 1.79
N LEU A 108 -1.93 -7.91 2.33
CA LEU A 108 -1.54 -9.22 1.81
C LEU A 108 -2.67 -10.27 1.93
N ALA A 109 -3.37 -10.30 3.06
CA ALA A 109 -4.42 -11.27 3.33
C ALA A 109 -5.62 -11.11 2.38
N VAL A 110 -5.99 -9.87 2.05
CA VAL A 110 -7.09 -9.57 1.12
C VAL A 110 -6.69 -9.65 -0.36
N GLY A 111 -5.40 -9.84 -0.65
CA GLY A 111 -4.88 -9.90 -2.02
C GLY A 111 -4.78 -8.53 -2.71
N ALA A 112 -4.54 -7.47 -1.95
CA ALA A 112 -4.30 -6.14 -2.51
C ALA A 112 -3.12 -6.16 -3.50
N HIS A 113 -3.17 -5.29 -4.53
CA HIS A 113 -2.09 -5.15 -5.52
C HIS A 113 -0.72 -4.90 -4.86
N GLY A 114 -0.71 -4.06 -3.82
CA GLY A 114 0.48 -3.76 -3.05
C GLY A 114 0.23 -2.71 -1.98
N CYS A 115 1.31 -2.34 -1.28
CA CYS A 115 1.31 -1.36 -0.22
C CYS A 115 2.05 -0.09 -0.65
N LEU A 116 1.41 1.07 -0.51
CA LEU A 116 2.05 2.38 -0.64
C LEU A 116 2.56 2.84 0.74
N MET A 117 3.86 3.04 0.89
CA MET A 117 4.48 3.19 2.22
C MET A 117 5.36 4.43 2.31
N LEU A 118 4.99 5.36 3.19
CA LEU A 118 5.77 6.53 3.55
C LEU A 118 7.00 6.14 4.37
N PRO A 119 8.07 6.97 4.37
CA PRO A 119 9.09 6.90 5.43
C PRO A 119 8.44 7.10 6.81
N PRO A 120 9.12 6.71 7.91
CA PRO A 120 8.68 7.10 9.25
C PRO A 120 8.45 8.61 9.29
N PHE A 121 7.25 9.02 9.72
CA PHE A 121 6.78 10.40 9.69
C PHE A 121 6.26 10.83 11.07
N PHE A 122 5.56 11.96 11.14
CA PHE A 122 5.19 12.69 12.36
C PHE A 122 6.39 13.38 13.02
N LEU A 123 7.39 12.61 13.48
CA LEU A 123 8.67 13.15 13.96
C LEU A 123 9.60 13.49 12.78
N LYS A 124 10.39 14.56 12.94
CA LYS A 124 11.28 15.10 11.90
C LYS A 124 12.74 14.86 12.25
N GLY A 125 13.64 15.05 11.28
CA GLY A 125 15.08 14.88 11.47
C GLY A 125 15.51 13.42 11.64
N VAL A 126 14.72 12.48 11.11
CA VAL A 126 15.08 11.06 11.06
C VAL A 126 16.28 10.90 10.11
N SER A 127 17.33 10.25 10.57
CA SER A 127 18.52 9.96 9.74
C SER A 127 18.21 8.93 8.67
N ASP A 128 19.00 8.89 7.60
CA ASP A 128 18.90 7.86 6.56
C ASP A 128 18.92 6.45 7.14
N GLN A 129 19.80 6.17 8.12
CA GLN A 129 19.84 4.89 8.81
C GLN A 129 18.53 4.59 9.56
N GLY A 130 17.97 5.58 10.26
CA GLY A 130 16.69 5.41 10.96
C GLY A 130 15.52 5.14 9.99
N VAL A 131 15.53 5.75 8.80
CA VAL A 131 14.57 5.45 7.74
C VAL A 131 14.75 4.00 7.25
N ILE A 132 15.99 3.59 6.97
CA ILE A 132 16.31 2.22 6.54
C ILE A 132 15.82 1.21 7.59
N ASP A 133 16.16 1.43 8.86
CA ASP A 133 15.80 0.54 9.97
C ASP A 133 14.27 0.43 10.15
N ALA A 134 13.54 1.53 9.97
CA ALA A 134 12.07 1.51 10.03
C ALA A 134 11.45 0.63 8.93
N TYR A 135 11.92 0.74 7.68
CA TYR A 135 11.45 -0.14 6.60
C TYR A 135 11.85 -1.60 6.83
N ARG A 136 13.10 -1.84 7.24
CA ARG A 136 13.59 -3.18 7.60
C ARG A 136 12.72 -3.82 8.66
N PHE A 137 12.41 -3.08 9.74
CA PHE A 137 11.55 -3.54 10.81
C PHE A 137 10.20 -4.03 10.26
N VAL A 138 9.56 -3.25 9.39
CA VAL A 138 8.27 -3.64 8.80
C VAL A 138 8.41 -4.87 7.90
N PHE A 139 9.39 -4.89 7.00
CA PHE A 139 9.56 -5.99 6.05
C PHE A 139 9.95 -7.31 6.73
N ASP A 140 10.84 -7.25 7.73
CA ASP A 140 11.29 -8.41 8.49
C ASP A 140 10.19 -8.94 9.41
N GLN A 141 9.32 -8.09 9.94
CA GLN A 141 8.15 -8.52 10.72
C GLN A 141 7.05 -9.13 9.84
N VAL A 142 6.82 -8.58 8.64
CA VAL A 142 5.83 -9.14 7.71
C VAL A 142 6.32 -10.48 7.15
N ALA A 143 7.61 -10.58 6.77
CA ALA A 143 8.28 -11.79 6.33
C ALA A 143 7.51 -12.62 5.28
N ASP A 144 6.86 -11.97 4.31
CA ASP A 144 6.07 -12.62 3.27
C ASP A 144 6.62 -12.30 1.87
N THR A 145 6.92 -13.33 1.08
CA THR A 145 7.51 -13.20 -0.26
C THR A 145 6.57 -12.57 -1.30
N ARG A 146 5.26 -12.55 -1.00
CA ARG A 146 4.23 -11.90 -1.83
C ARG A 146 4.19 -10.40 -1.61
N LEU A 147 4.85 -9.88 -0.55
CA LEU A 147 4.81 -8.46 -0.23
C LEU A 147 5.37 -7.63 -1.39
N ARG A 148 4.56 -6.66 -1.85
CA ARG A 148 4.93 -5.66 -2.85
C ARG A 148 4.75 -4.28 -2.25
N VAL A 149 5.83 -3.52 -2.18
CA VAL A 149 5.86 -2.18 -1.60
C VAL A 149 6.27 -1.17 -2.66
N TYR A 150 5.50 -0.10 -2.72
CA TYR A 150 5.81 1.12 -3.43
C TYR A 150 6.24 2.14 -2.39
N LEU A 151 7.51 2.56 -2.46
CA LEU A 151 8.00 3.64 -1.61
C LEU A 151 7.23 4.91 -1.92
N TYR A 152 6.79 5.65 -0.91
CA TYR A 152 6.03 6.89 -1.10
C TYR A 152 6.90 8.06 -0.68
N HIS A 153 7.45 8.78 -1.66
CA HIS A 153 8.28 9.95 -1.43
C HIS A 153 7.45 11.23 -1.58
N ILE A 154 7.15 11.90 -0.45
CA ILE A 154 6.41 13.17 -0.40
C ILE A 154 6.95 14.03 0.77
N PRO A 155 8.18 14.56 0.66
CA PRO A 155 8.90 15.18 1.78
C PRO A 155 8.22 16.44 2.33
N GLN A 156 7.47 17.16 1.51
CA GLN A 156 6.68 18.36 1.88
C GLN A 156 5.58 18.03 2.89
N VAL A 157 5.05 16.79 2.86
CA VAL A 157 4.01 16.32 3.77
C VAL A 157 4.61 15.49 4.91
N SER A 158 5.43 14.49 4.57
CA SER A 158 6.04 13.61 5.57
C SER A 158 7.10 14.31 6.42
N GLY A 159 7.75 15.35 5.90
CA GLY A 159 8.90 16.02 6.51
C GLY A 159 10.17 15.15 6.56
N VAL A 160 10.17 14.01 5.83
CA VAL A 160 11.30 13.08 5.74
C VAL A 160 11.48 12.71 4.28
N ALA A 161 12.67 13.02 3.73
CA ALA A 161 13.01 12.67 2.37
C ALA A 161 13.53 11.22 2.29
N LEU A 162 13.31 10.56 1.14
CA LEU A 162 13.97 9.31 0.79
C LEU A 162 15.19 9.68 -0.06
N SER A 163 16.38 9.69 0.55
CA SER A 163 17.61 9.96 -0.20
C SER A 163 17.87 8.84 -1.22
N HIS A 164 18.68 9.12 -2.24
CA HIS A 164 19.13 8.07 -3.16
C HIS A 164 19.86 6.93 -2.44
N HIS A 165 20.61 7.25 -1.36
CA HIS A 165 21.28 6.25 -0.54
C HIS A 165 20.27 5.31 0.14
N VAL A 166 19.20 5.85 0.75
CA VAL A 166 18.12 5.06 1.35
C VAL A 166 17.45 4.18 0.31
N ILE A 167 17.05 4.74 -0.84
CA ILE A 167 16.34 4.00 -1.90
C ILE A 167 17.21 2.86 -2.43
N HIS A 168 18.48 3.14 -2.74
CA HIS A 168 19.42 2.14 -3.25
C HIS A 168 19.63 1.02 -2.23
N THR A 169 19.95 1.37 -0.98
CA THR A 169 20.21 0.40 0.09
C THR A 169 19.00 -0.51 0.34
N LEU A 170 17.80 0.07 0.42
CA LEU A 170 16.58 -0.71 0.61
C LEU A 170 16.29 -1.64 -0.58
N LYS A 171 16.53 -1.20 -1.82
CA LYS A 171 16.33 -2.02 -3.02
C LYS A 171 17.33 -3.18 -3.09
N GLU A 172 18.58 -2.97 -2.67
CA GLU A 172 19.57 -4.05 -2.58
C GLU A 172 19.21 -5.10 -1.51
N LEU A 173 18.73 -4.64 -0.34
CA LEU A 173 18.35 -5.53 0.75
C LEU A 173 17.05 -6.30 0.47
N TYR A 174 16.07 -5.67 -0.20
CA TYR A 174 14.74 -6.24 -0.45
C TYR A 174 14.32 -6.14 -1.94
N PRO A 175 15.06 -6.78 -2.86
CA PRO A 175 14.90 -6.59 -4.30
C PRO A 175 13.53 -7.06 -4.83
N GLN A 176 12.92 -8.05 -4.17
CA GLN A 176 11.59 -8.59 -4.54
C GLN A 176 10.45 -7.83 -3.85
N THR A 177 10.70 -7.21 -2.71
CA THR A 177 9.68 -6.50 -1.93
C THR A 177 9.44 -5.11 -2.51
N ILE A 178 10.50 -4.36 -2.81
CA ILE A 178 10.40 -2.99 -3.31
C ILE A 178 10.27 -3.01 -4.83
N VAL A 179 9.09 -2.68 -5.32
CA VAL A 179 8.75 -2.80 -6.76
C VAL A 179 8.49 -1.47 -7.45
N GLY A 180 8.54 -0.36 -6.72
CA GLY A 180 8.43 0.97 -7.31
C GLY A 180 8.52 2.07 -6.28
N ILE A 181 8.41 3.30 -6.78
CA ILE A 181 8.34 4.52 -5.99
C ILE A 181 7.25 5.41 -6.56
N LYS A 182 6.39 5.94 -5.69
CA LYS A 182 5.54 7.09 -5.98
C LYS A 182 6.31 8.33 -5.54
N ASP A 183 6.89 9.03 -6.50
CA ASP A 183 7.58 10.28 -6.26
C ASP A 183 6.62 11.46 -6.39
N SER A 184 6.49 12.24 -5.34
CA SER A 184 5.74 13.50 -5.28
C SER A 184 6.63 14.62 -4.76
N GLY A 185 7.96 14.47 -4.81
CA GLY A 185 8.95 15.52 -4.60
C GLY A 185 8.70 16.71 -5.55
N CYS A 186 8.90 17.93 -5.06
CA CYS A 186 8.79 19.17 -5.83
C CYS A 186 9.99 20.07 -5.53
#